data_AF-A0A5Q2RKH1-F1
#
_entry.id   AF-A0A5Q2RKH1-F1
#
_cell.length_a   1.000
_cell.length_b   1.000
_cell.length_c   1.000
_cell.angle_alpha   90.00
_cell.angle_beta   90.00
_cell.angle_gamma   90.00
#
_symmetry.space_group_name_H-M   'P 1'
#
loop_
_entity.id
_entity.type
_entity.pdbx_description
1 polymer ?
#
loop_
_entity_poly.entity_id
_entity_poly.type
_entity_poly.pdbx_seq_one_letter_code
_entity_poly.pdbx_strand_id
1 'polypeptide(L)'
;MLDHRAARRRRGHHRPHRQLDRRRPHHPGPVVNPSFDFHTPDHLTVGTVGPQGRRTFYLQVGGAGRVASFKLEKQQVAALADYLQTVLADLPEPDAPPLPAPELVEPVAPEWTIGGIGIAYDESNDRVLLLVHEVEVVDLDDEEDEDDELERALAAELGLDEPDGATARIQATRPQIAALVERARELVAAGRPLCPFCGLPDGPDGHMCPRAN
;
A
#
# COMPACT_ATOMS: atom_id res chain seq x y z
N MET A 1 -74.97 31.61 42.83
CA MET A 1 -74.54 30.93 41.60
C MET A 1 -73.32 31.69 41.09
N LEU A 2 -72.13 31.27 41.53
CA LEU A 2 -71.21 30.42 40.74
C LEU A 2 -70.64 31.23 39.56
N ASP A 3 -69.49 31.86 39.72
CA ASP A 3 -68.12 31.31 39.53
C ASP A 3 -67.63 31.60 38.10
N HIS A 4 -66.50 32.30 37.94
CA HIS A 4 -65.39 31.89 37.05
C HIS A 4 -64.27 32.94 36.93
N ARG A 5 -63.22 32.66 37.71
CA ARG A 5 -61.81 32.47 37.28
C ARG A 5 -61.22 33.39 36.19
N ALA A 6 -60.41 34.32 36.68
CA ALA A 6 -58.99 34.54 36.37
C ALA A 6 -58.36 33.95 35.09
N ALA A 7 -57.65 34.80 34.33
CA ALA A 7 -56.45 34.41 33.58
C ALA A 7 -55.34 35.45 33.76
N ARG A 8 -54.30 35.04 34.49
CA ARG A 8 -53.09 35.80 34.82
C ARG A 8 -52.17 35.90 33.60
N ARG A 9 -51.69 37.12 33.32
CA ARG A 9 -50.54 37.38 32.45
C ARG A 9 -49.29 36.68 33.00
N ARG A 10 -48.68 35.78 32.24
CA ARG A 10 -47.34 35.25 32.54
C ARG A 10 -46.31 35.89 31.61
N ARG A 11 -45.27 36.40 32.27
CA ARG A 11 -44.09 37.08 31.73
C ARG A 11 -43.30 36.15 30.80
N GLY A 12 -42.84 36.69 29.68
CA GLY A 12 -41.94 36.01 28.76
C GLY A 12 -40.60 35.71 29.44
N HIS A 13 -40.16 34.47 29.33
CA HIS A 13 -38.80 34.07 29.68
C HIS A 13 -37.88 34.32 28.49
N HIS A 14 -36.93 35.22 28.69
CA HIS A 14 -35.80 35.49 27.83
C HIS A 14 -34.90 34.23 27.81
N ARG A 15 -34.76 33.57 26.65
CA ARG A 15 -33.71 32.57 26.42
C ARG A 15 -32.49 33.30 25.84
N PRO A 16 -31.30 33.26 26.48
CA PRO A 16 -30.09 33.65 25.78
C PRO A 16 -29.67 32.52 24.84
N HIS A 17 -29.64 32.81 23.54
CA HIS A 17 -28.97 31.98 22.54
C HIS A 17 -27.47 32.01 22.86
N ARG A 18 -26.97 30.92 23.45
CA ARG A 18 -25.55 30.67 23.60
C ARG A 18 -25.03 30.26 22.23
N GLN A 19 -24.53 31.25 21.49
CA GLN A 19 -23.83 31.07 20.23
C GLN A 19 -22.53 30.32 20.56
N LEU A 20 -22.57 28.99 20.42
CA LEU A 20 -21.37 28.19 20.38
C LEU A 20 -20.80 28.39 18.98
N ASP A 21 -19.82 29.30 18.87
CA ASP A 21 -18.82 29.24 17.82
C ASP A 21 -18.12 27.88 17.95
N ARG A 22 -18.72 26.84 17.37
CA ARG A 22 -18.02 25.63 17.02
C ARG A 22 -17.04 26.04 15.94
N ARG A 23 -15.81 26.37 16.35
CA ARG A 23 -14.66 26.31 15.45
C ARG A 23 -14.72 24.93 14.80
N ARG A 24 -15.13 24.87 13.53
CA ARG A 24 -14.96 23.68 12.70
C ARG A 24 -13.48 23.30 12.81
N PRO A 25 -13.15 22.05 13.17
CA PRO A 25 -11.79 21.57 12.98
C PRO A 25 -11.43 21.82 11.52
N HIS A 26 -10.29 22.46 11.27
CA HIS A 26 -9.72 22.47 9.94
C HIS A 26 -9.31 21.02 9.66
N HIS A 27 -10.17 20.29 8.95
CA HIS A 27 -9.79 19.02 8.37
C HIS A 27 -8.68 19.35 7.34
N PRO A 28 -7.45 18.84 7.50
CA PRO A 28 -6.48 18.92 6.43
C PRO A 28 -7.12 18.22 5.23
N GLY A 29 -7.24 18.93 4.10
CA GLY A 29 -7.77 18.32 2.87
C GLY A 29 -6.98 17.06 2.50
N PRO A 30 -7.54 16.19 1.63
CA PRO A 30 -6.93 14.91 1.29
C PRO A 30 -5.46 15.10 0.92
N VAL A 31 -4.58 14.34 1.57
CA VAL A 31 -3.15 14.36 1.24
C VAL A 31 -3.01 13.71 -0.13
N VAL A 32 -2.85 14.53 -1.17
CA VAL A 32 -2.68 14.03 -2.54
C VAL A 32 -1.23 13.60 -2.73
N ASN A 33 -0.99 12.29 -2.74
CA ASN A 33 0.32 11.73 -3.05
C ASN A 33 0.55 11.66 -4.56
N PRO A 34 1.82 11.75 -5.03
CA PRO A 34 2.12 11.73 -6.45
C PRO A 34 1.98 10.33 -7.05
N SER A 35 1.46 10.27 -8.28
CA SER A 35 1.47 9.06 -9.10
C SER A 35 2.72 8.97 -9.98
N PHE A 36 3.10 7.76 -10.36
CA PHE A 36 4.34 7.47 -11.08
C PHE A 36 4.11 6.59 -12.31
N ASP A 37 4.83 6.85 -13.39
CA ASP A 37 4.88 5.95 -14.56
C ASP A 37 6.33 5.70 -14.98
N PHE A 38 6.71 4.43 -15.08
CA PHE A 38 8.04 3.95 -15.44
C PHE A 38 7.94 2.94 -16.60
N HIS A 39 8.11 3.42 -17.83
CA HIS A 39 8.06 2.59 -19.03
C HIS A 39 9.32 1.74 -19.29
N THR A 40 10.48 2.26 -18.86
CA THR A 40 11.79 1.64 -19.08
C THR A 40 12.66 1.81 -17.84
N PRO A 41 12.28 1.18 -16.72
CA PRO A 41 13.06 1.28 -15.50
C PRO A 41 14.45 0.67 -15.70
N ASP A 42 15.49 1.37 -15.25
CA ASP A 42 16.86 0.87 -15.18
C ASP A 42 17.16 0.22 -13.81
N HIS A 43 16.27 0.45 -12.84
CA HIS A 43 16.33 -0.07 -11.49
C HIS A 43 14.96 -0.61 -11.08
N LEU A 44 14.90 -1.85 -10.60
CA LEU A 44 13.70 -2.44 -10.01
C LEU A 44 14.13 -3.48 -8.98
N THR A 45 13.73 -3.29 -7.72
CA THR A 45 14.10 -4.21 -6.64
C THR A 45 13.11 -4.17 -5.49
N VAL A 46 13.19 -5.19 -4.63
CA VAL A 46 12.65 -5.14 -3.28
C VAL A 46 13.80 -5.19 -2.30
N GLY A 47 13.64 -4.50 -1.17
CA GLY A 47 14.65 -4.46 -0.13
C GLY A 47 14.06 -4.19 1.24
N THR A 48 14.93 -4.22 2.26
CA THR A 48 14.53 -3.90 3.63
C THR A 48 15.50 -2.98 4.33
N VAL A 49 14.98 -2.04 5.11
CA VAL A 49 15.76 -1.18 6.01
C VAL A 49 15.41 -1.49 7.46
N GLY A 50 16.43 -1.53 8.33
CA GLY A 50 16.27 -1.76 9.77
C GLY A 50 16.72 -3.14 10.25
N PRO A 51 16.78 -3.35 11.58
CA PRO A 51 17.26 -4.60 12.17
C PRO A 51 16.26 -5.75 11.97
N GLN A 52 16.75 -7.00 12.04
CA GLN A 52 15.91 -8.20 11.94
C GLN A 52 14.77 -8.16 12.98
N GLY A 53 13.54 -8.48 12.55
CA GLY A 53 12.34 -8.37 13.38
C GLY A 53 11.70 -6.97 13.43
N ARG A 54 12.39 -5.92 12.95
CA ARG A 54 11.85 -4.55 12.77
C ARG A 54 12.21 -3.98 11.40
N ARG A 55 12.24 -4.85 10.39
CA ARG A 55 12.53 -4.49 9.00
C ARG A 55 11.30 -3.82 8.39
N THR A 56 11.52 -2.71 7.71
CA THR A 56 10.53 -2.13 6.78
C THR A 56 10.89 -2.57 5.37
N PHE A 57 9.92 -3.12 4.64
CA PHE A 57 10.12 -3.55 3.26
C PHE A 57 9.77 -2.41 2.29
N TYR A 58 10.50 -2.37 1.18
CA TYR A 58 10.30 -1.40 0.11
C TYR A 58 10.34 -2.08 -1.26
N LEU A 59 9.48 -1.63 -2.16
CA LEU A 59 9.59 -1.80 -3.60
C LEU A 59 10.22 -0.51 -4.14
N GLN A 60 11.38 -0.60 -4.78
CA GLN A 60 12.06 0.56 -5.34
C GLN A 60 12.18 0.41 -6.85
N VAL A 61 11.85 1.48 -7.56
CA VAL A 61 11.92 1.57 -9.01
C VAL A 61 12.64 2.87 -9.39
N GLY A 62 13.51 2.79 -10.39
CA GLY A 62 14.23 3.93 -10.92
C GLY A 62 14.26 3.92 -12.44
N GLY A 63 14.36 5.11 -13.01
CA GLY A 63 14.47 5.32 -14.45
C GLY A 63 14.58 6.81 -14.76
N ALA A 64 15.30 7.16 -15.83
CA ALA A 64 15.51 8.54 -16.27
C ALA A 64 16.04 9.47 -15.15
N GLY A 65 16.89 8.95 -14.26
CA GLY A 65 17.52 9.71 -13.18
C GLY A 65 16.63 9.99 -11.95
N ARG A 66 15.41 9.43 -11.90
CA ARG A 66 14.55 9.46 -10.71
C ARG A 66 14.43 8.06 -10.09
N VAL A 67 14.26 8.02 -8.77
CA VAL A 67 14.01 6.80 -7.99
C VAL A 67 12.79 7.05 -7.11
N ALA A 68 11.85 6.11 -7.08
CA ALA A 68 10.70 6.11 -6.20
C ALA A 68 10.74 4.84 -5.34
N SER A 69 10.41 4.98 -4.05
CA SER A 69 10.33 3.85 -3.12
C SER A 69 8.94 3.79 -2.52
N PHE A 70 8.34 2.60 -2.50
CA PHE A 70 7.01 2.36 -1.95
C PHE A 70 7.13 1.38 -0.80
N LYS A 71 6.52 1.70 0.33
CA LYS A 71 6.51 0.79 1.49
C LYS A 71 5.49 -0.32 1.23
N LEU A 72 5.84 -1.55 1.55
CA LEU A 72 4.91 -2.69 1.43
C LEU A 72 5.09 -3.68 2.58
N GLU A 73 4.12 -4.56 2.76
CA GLU A 73 4.17 -5.60 3.78
C GLU A 73 4.97 -6.82 3.33
N LYS A 74 5.53 -7.55 4.30
CA LYS A 74 6.25 -8.81 4.03
C LYS A 74 5.38 -9.82 3.27
N GLN A 75 4.08 -9.89 3.59
CA GLN A 75 3.16 -10.82 2.93
C GLN A 75 2.89 -10.42 1.48
N GLN A 76 2.80 -9.11 1.19
CA GLN A 76 2.70 -8.61 -0.18
C GLN A 76 3.97 -8.94 -0.98
N VAL A 77 5.17 -8.82 -0.39
CA VAL A 77 6.43 -9.24 -1.05
C VAL A 77 6.41 -10.72 -1.41
N ALA A 78 5.97 -11.59 -0.49
CA ALA A 78 5.88 -13.02 -0.74
C ALA A 78 4.88 -13.36 -1.84
N ALA A 79 3.66 -12.81 -1.75
CA ALA A 79 2.61 -13.02 -2.74
C ALA A 79 3.01 -12.53 -4.14
N LEU A 80 3.66 -11.36 -4.22
CA LEU A 80 4.19 -10.82 -5.46
C LEU A 80 5.21 -11.77 -6.10
N ALA A 81 6.14 -12.30 -5.31
CA ALA A 81 7.16 -13.21 -5.80
C ALA A 81 6.56 -14.52 -6.33
N ASP A 82 5.60 -15.10 -5.61
CA ASP A 82 4.96 -16.35 -5.98
C ASP A 82 4.10 -16.20 -7.25
N TYR A 83 3.34 -15.11 -7.34
CA TYR A 83 2.54 -14.82 -8.53
C TYR A 83 3.43 -14.59 -9.76
N LEU A 84 4.45 -13.73 -9.65
CA LEU A 84 5.36 -13.44 -10.76
C LEU A 84 6.15 -14.67 -11.20
N GLN A 85 6.54 -15.56 -10.28
CA GLN A 85 7.13 -16.83 -10.67
C GLN A 85 6.19 -17.67 -11.54
N THR A 86 4.91 -17.72 -11.17
CA THR A 86 3.91 -18.50 -11.90
C THR A 86 3.74 -17.93 -13.30
N VAL A 87 3.59 -16.61 -13.41
CA VAL A 87 3.55 -15.90 -14.71
C VAL A 87 4.80 -16.21 -15.55
N LEU A 88 6.01 -16.16 -14.97
CA LEU A 88 7.24 -16.45 -15.70
C LEU A 88 7.37 -17.92 -16.11
N ALA A 89 6.83 -18.86 -15.33
CA ALA A 89 6.89 -20.30 -15.61
C ALA A 89 6.00 -20.72 -16.78
N ASP A 90 4.92 -19.97 -17.04
CA ASP A 90 4.01 -20.19 -18.16
C ASP A 90 4.56 -19.64 -19.49
N LEU A 91 5.68 -18.89 -19.45
CA LEU A 91 6.30 -18.27 -20.63
C LEU A 91 7.50 -19.09 -21.13
N PRO A 92 7.81 -19.05 -22.45
CA PRO A 92 9.00 -19.69 -23.01
C PRO A 92 10.27 -19.24 -22.30
N GLU A 93 11.34 -20.03 -22.28
CA GLU A 93 12.61 -19.61 -21.65
C GLU A 93 13.05 -18.23 -22.15
N PRO A 94 13.49 -17.33 -21.25
CA PRO A 94 13.94 -16.01 -21.66
C PRO A 94 15.23 -16.11 -22.49
N ASP A 95 15.32 -15.33 -23.56
CA ASP A 95 16.51 -15.27 -24.42
C ASP A 95 17.73 -14.62 -23.71
N ALA A 96 17.47 -13.86 -22.63
CA ALA A 96 18.49 -13.11 -21.90
C ALA A 96 18.89 -13.83 -20.59
N PRO A 97 20.18 -13.78 -20.22
CA PRO A 97 20.63 -14.34 -18.95
C PRO A 97 19.99 -13.61 -17.75
N PRO A 98 19.82 -14.30 -16.61
CA PRO A 98 19.28 -13.69 -15.40
C PRO A 98 20.15 -12.52 -14.93
N LEU A 99 19.49 -11.41 -14.60
CA LEU A 99 20.13 -10.24 -14.01
C LEU A 99 20.16 -10.36 -12.49
N PRO A 100 21.21 -9.90 -11.80
CA PRO A 100 21.14 -9.71 -10.36
C PRO A 100 20.20 -8.54 -10.04
N ALA A 101 19.42 -8.66 -8.97
CA ALA A 101 18.62 -7.54 -8.48
C ALA A 101 19.53 -6.45 -7.91
N PRO A 102 19.28 -5.16 -8.20
CA PRO A 102 20.03 -4.07 -7.61
C PRO A 102 19.71 -3.95 -6.10
N GLU A 103 20.65 -3.41 -5.33
CA GLU A 103 20.40 -3.03 -3.93
C GLU A 103 19.62 -1.73 -3.85
N LEU A 104 18.96 -1.47 -2.71
CA LEU A 104 18.26 -0.21 -2.48
C LEU A 104 19.23 0.98 -2.56
N VAL A 105 18.82 2.00 -3.30
CA VAL A 105 19.46 3.31 -3.33
C VAL A 105 19.11 4.06 -2.06
N GLU A 106 20.14 4.45 -1.30
CA GLU A 106 20.00 5.27 -0.09
C GLU A 106 20.10 6.77 -0.39
N PRO A 107 19.37 7.63 0.35
CA PRO A 107 18.45 7.30 1.43
C PRO A 107 17.09 6.78 0.94
N VAL A 108 16.55 5.77 1.61
CA VAL A 108 15.24 5.19 1.27
C VAL A 108 14.13 5.98 1.96
N ALA A 109 13.47 6.86 1.20
CA ALA A 109 12.28 7.59 1.64
C ALA A 109 11.04 7.04 0.91
N PRO A 110 10.00 6.58 1.63
CA PRO A 110 8.78 6.12 0.99
C PRO A 110 7.96 7.29 0.45
N GLU A 111 7.46 7.15 -0.78
CA GLU A 111 6.46 8.05 -1.36
C GLU A 111 5.09 7.81 -0.70
N TRP A 112 4.70 6.53 -0.61
CA TRP A 112 3.46 6.08 0.02
C TRP A 112 3.52 4.58 0.34
N THR A 113 2.48 4.07 1.01
CA THR A 113 2.36 2.63 1.37
C THR A 113 1.45 1.92 0.39
N ILE A 114 1.86 0.74 -0.08
CA ILE A 114 1.14 -0.06 -1.06
C ILE A 114 -0.07 -0.73 -0.39
N GLY A 115 -1.28 -0.46 -0.92
CA GLY A 115 -2.50 -1.20 -0.60
C GLY A 115 -2.70 -2.43 -1.47
N GLY A 116 -2.40 -2.31 -2.77
CA GLY A 116 -2.63 -3.36 -3.76
C GLY A 116 -1.61 -3.37 -4.89
N ILE A 117 -1.39 -4.55 -5.48
CA ILE A 117 -0.52 -4.74 -6.65
C ILE A 117 -1.28 -5.55 -7.69
N GLY A 118 -1.66 -4.91 -8.79
CA GLY A 118 -2.13 -5.56 -10.01
C GLY A 118 -0.95 -5.95 -10.90
N ILE A 119 -1.07 -7.07 -11.60
CA ILE A 119 -0.04 -7.60 -12.49
C ILE A 119 -0.69 -7.97 -13.82
N ALA A 120 -0.07 -7.55 -14.92
CA ALA A 120 -0.45 -7.97 -16.26
C ALA A 120 0.80 -8.27 -17.09
N TYR A 121 0.62 -9.05 -18.15
CA TYR A 121 1.69 -9.34 -19.11
C TYR A 121 1.30 -8.81 -20.49
N ASP A 122 2.20 -8.07 -21.11
CA ASP A 122 2.08 -7.57 -22.48
C ASP A 122 2.94 -8.45 -23.40
N GLU A 123 2.26 -9.34 -24.13
CA GLU A 123 2.88 -10.25 -25.11
C GLU A 123 3.53 -9.51 -26.28
N SER A 124 2.99 -8.35 -26.67
CA SER A 124 3.47 -7.62 -27.86
C SER A 124 4.82 -6.96 -27.62
N ASN A 125 5.06 -6.50 -26.39
CA ASN A 125 6.29 -5.83 -25.99
C ASN A 125 7.22 -6.70 -25.14
N ASP A 126 6.81 -7.93 -24.80
CA ASP A 126 7.50 -8.83 -23.86
C ASP A 126 7.81 -8.10 -22.54
N ARG A 127 6.76 -7.57 -21.91
CA ARG A 127 6.86 -6.79 -20.67
C ARG A 127 5.84 -7.24 -19.64
N VAL A 128 6.24 -7.26 -18.38
CA VAL A 128 5.34 -7.38 -17.24
C VAL A 128 4.99 -5.99 -16.75
N LEU A 129 3.70 -5.73 -16.61
CA LEU A 129 3.16 -4.51 -16.03
C LEU A 129 2.83 -4.77 -14.56
N LEU A 130 3.44 -3.99 -13.67
CA LEU A 130 3.02 -3.86 -12.28
C LEU A 130 2.21 -2.57 -12.13
N LEU A 131 0.97 -2.68 -11.66
CA LEU A 131 0.12 -1.57 -11.29
C LEU A 131 -0.01 -1.54 -9.77
N VAL A 132 0.66 -0.59 -9.14
CA VAL A 132 0.74 -0.48 -7.68
C VAL A 132 -0.22 0.62 -7.24
N HIS A 133 -1.04 0.33 -6.24
CA HIS A 133 -1.99 1.26 -5.65
C HIS A 133 -1.56 1.61 -4.23
N GLU A 134 -1.69 2.89 -3.89
CA GLU A 134 -1.63 3.36 -2.52
C GLU A 134 -2.69 2.68 -1.66
N VAL A 135 -2.40 2.51 -0.36
CA VAL A 135 -3.39 2.07 0.62
C VAL A 135 -4.39 3.19 0.88
N GLU A 136 -5.66 2.92 0.61
CA GLU A 136 -6.76 3.81 1.00
C GLU A 136 -6.80 3.91 2.52
N VAL A 137 -6.69 5.14 3.04
CA VAL A 137 -6.94 5.42 4.44
C VAL A 137 -8.39 5.86 4.54
N VAL A 138 -9.27 4.93 4.93
CA VAL A 138 -10.63 5.28 5.32
C VAL A 138 -10.57 5.89 6.72
N ASP A 139 -10.94 7.16 6.85
CA ASP A 139 -11.01 7.83 8.14
C ASP A 139 -12.20 7.25 8.92
N LEU A 140 -11.92 6.34 9.86
CA LEU A 140 -12.95 5.66 10.69
C LEU A 140 -13.73 6.60 11.61
N ASP A 141 -13.31 7.87 11.70
CA ASP A 141 -13.95 8.95 12.44
C ASP A 141 -14.85 9.82 11.54
N ASP A 142 -14.76 9.68 10.22
CA ASP A 142 -15.81 10.13 9.32
C ASP A 142 -16.90 9.05 9.38
N GLU A 143 -17.94 9.32 10.18
CA GLU A 143 -19.25 8.76 9.87
C GLU A 143 -19.56 9.27 8.46
N GLU A 144 -19.22 8.50 7.42
CA GLU A 144 -19.64 8.80 6.04
C GLU A 144 -21.15 9.04 6.14
N ASP A 145 -21.57 10.29 5.98
CA ASP A 145 -22.98 10.62 6.07
C ASP A 145 -23.68 9.80 4.96
N GLU A 146 -24.93 9.37 5.16
CA GLU A 146 -25.66 8.53 4.18
C GLU A 146 -25.68 9.15 2.75
N ASP A 147 -25.46 10.47 2.67
CA ASP A 147 -25.30 11.25 1.44
C ASP A 147 -23.95 10.99 0.72
N ASP A 148 -22.83 10.82 1.45
CA ASP A 148 -21.49 10.58 0.88
C ASP A 148 -21.39 9.17 0.27
N GLU A 149 -22.00 8.16 0.91
CA GLU A 149 -22.06 6.78 0.39
C GLU A 149 -22.85 6.73 -0.93
N LEU A 150 -23.97 7.47 -1.01
CA LEU A 150 -24.79 7.57 -2.22
C LEU A 150 -24.05 8.30 -3.35
N GLU A 151 -23.30 9.36 -3.02
CA GLU A 151 -22.54 10.14 -4.01
C GLU A 151 -21.35 9.34 -4.57
N ARG A 152 -20.63 8.59 -3.72
CA ARG A 152 -19.60 7.62 -4.16
C ARG A 152 -20.16 6.50 -5.02
N ALA A 153 -21.29 5.91 -4.63
CA ALA A 153 -21.94 4.87 -5.42
C ALA A 153 -22.38 5.39 -6.81
N LEU A 154 -22.92 6.61 -6.85
CA LEU A 154 -23.30 7.27 -8.11
C LEU A 154 -22.08 7.63 -8.96
N ALA A 155 -20.99 8.09 -8.35
CA ALA A 155 -19.73 8.36 -9.05
C ALA A 155 -19.17 7.08 -9.69
N ALA A 156 -19.14 5.97 -8.95
CA ALA A 156 -18.73 4.66 -9.48
C ALA A 156 -19.65 4.18 -10.62
N GLU A 157 -20.97 4.38 -10.51
CA GLU A 157 -21.92 4.02 -11.58
C GLU A 157 -21.76 4.88 -12.84
N LEU A 158 -21.38 6.16 -12.67
CA LEU A 158 -21.10 7.10 -13.76
C LEU A 158 -19.66 7.03 -14.27
N GLY A 159 -18.79 6.19 -13.68
CA GLY A 159 -17.36 6.09 -14.00
C GLY A 159 -16.59 7.39 -13.73
N LEU A 160 -17.05 8.15 -12.74
CA LEU A 160 -16.42 9.36 -12.22
C LEU A 160 -15.64 9.10 -10.92
N ASP A 161 -15.50 7.83 -10.51
CA ASP A 161 -14.60 7.42 -9.46
C ASP A 161 -13.15 7.57 -9.94
N GLU A 162 -12.53 8.70 -9.61
CA GLU A 162 -11.08 8.72 -9.56
C GLU A 162 -10.67 7.86 -8.35
N PRO A 163 -9.76 6.87 -8.51
CA PRO A 163 -9.34 6.06 -7.39
C PRO A 163 -8.78 6.99 -6.30
N ASP A 164 -9.30 6.85 -5.09
CA ASP A 164 -8.86 7.61 -3.92
C ASP A 164 -7.44 7.15 -3.55
N GLY A 165 -6.43 7.63 -4.27
CA GLY A 165 -5.03 7.32 -3.96
C GLY A 165 -4.06 7.39 -5.14
N ALA A 166 -2.78 7.52 -4.81
CA ALA A 166 -1.72 7.50 -5.80
C ALA A 166 -1.53 6.11 -6.44
N THR A 167 -1.06 6.10 -7.69
CA THR A 167 -0.72 4.86 -8.41
C THR A 167 0.70 4.90 -8.96
N ALA A 168 1.33 3.73 -9.08
CA ALA A 168 2.58 3.58 -9.83
C ALA A 168 2.44 2.49 -10.91
N ARG A 169 2.68 2.89 -12.17
CA ARG A 169 2.69 2.00 -13.34
C ARG A 169 4.13 1.67 -13.70
N ILE A 170 4.51 0.39 -13.70
CA ILE A 170 5.89 -0.05 -13.93
C ILE A 170 5.89 -1.13 -15.01
N GLN A 171 6.56 -0.87 -16.13
CA GLN A 171 6.73 -1.84 -17.21
C GLN A 171 8.15 -2.42 -17.15
N ALA A 172 8.26 -3.68 -16.75
CA ALA A 172 9.53 -4.34 -16.50
C ALA A 172 9.77 -5.48 -17.50
N THR A 173 11.04 -5.70 -17.81
CA THR A 173 11.48 -6.85 -18.63
C THR A 173 11.40 -8.15 -17.84
N ARG A 174 11.27 -9.29 -18.53
CA ARG A 174 11.29 -10.61 -17.88
C ARG A 174 12.55 -10.86 -17.02
N PRO A 175 13.78 -10.49 -17.47
CA PRO A 175 14.97 -10.62 -16.63
C PRO A 175 14.92 -9.76 -15.35
N GLN A 176 14.33 -8.55 -15.40
CA GLN A 176 14.15 -7.73 -14.21
C GLN A 176 13.14 -8.35 -13.24
N ILE A 177 12.04 -8.92 -13.75
CA ILE A 177 11.07 -9.64 -12.93
C ILE A 177 11.68 -10.88 -12.28
N ALA A 178 12.47 -11.66 -13.04
CA ALA A 178 13.16 -12.82 -12.48
C ALA A 178 14.12 -12.41 -11.35
N ALA A 179 14.88 -11.34 -11.55
CA ALA A 179 15.76 -10.76 -10.52
C ALA A 179 14.96 -10.34 -9.27
N LEU A 180 13.84 -9.64 -9.47
CA LEU A 180 12.94 -9.22 -8.40
C LEU A 180 12.38 -10.39 -7.59
N VAL A 181 11.96 -11.47 -8.27
CA VAL A 181 11.40 -12.68 -7.64
C VAL A 181 12.45 -13.36 -6.76
N GLU A 182 13.65 -13.59 -7.27
CA GLU A 182 14.74 -14.19 -6.49
C GLU A 182 15.07 -13.35 -5.25
N ARG A 183 15.22 -12.03 -5.44
CA ARG A 183 15.49 -11.09 -4.33
C ARG A 183 14.38 -11.09 -3.28
N ALA A 184 13.12 -11.10 -3.72
CA ALA A 184 11.96 -11.13 -2.83
C ALA A 184 11.95 -12.40 -1.96
N ARG A 185 12.20 -13.56 -2.57
CA ARG A 185 12.27 -14.84 -1.85
C ARG A 185 13.38 -14.89 -0.82
N GLU A 186 14.56 -14.42 -1.19
CA GLU A 186 15.69 -14.32 -0.26
C GLU A 186 15.34 -13.46 0.95
N LEU A 187 14.74 -12.29 0.75
CA LEU A 187 14.37 -11.38 1.83
C LEU A 187 13.27 -11.95 2.74
N VAL A 188 12.25 -12.58 2.16
CA VAL A 188 11.16 -13.22 2.90
C VAL A 188 11.70 -14.38 3.74
N ALA A 189 12.61 -15.19 3.18
CA ALA A 189 13.27 -16.29 3.87
C ALA A 189 14.23 -15.83 4.97
N ALA A 190 15.00 -14.77 4.73
CA ALA A 190 15.92 -14.17 5.69
C ALA A 190 15.21 -13.46 6.86
N GLY A 191 13.91 -13.21 6.74
CA GLY A 191 13.07 -12.68 7.82
C GLY A 191 12.59 -13.72 8.83
N ARG A 192 13.01 -14.99 8.73
CA ARG A 192 12.72 -16.00 9.75
C ARG A 192 13.64 -15.77 10.97
N PRO A 193 13.16 -16.00 12.20
CA PRO A 193 14.03 -15.95 13.37
C PRO A 193 15.21 -16.90 13.16
N LEU A 194 16.41 -16.44 13.53
CA LEU A 194 17.59 -17.29 13.54
C LEU A 194 17.49 -18.22 14.76
N CYS A 195 17.74 -19.50 14.55
CA CYS A 195 17.85 -20.46 15.64
C CYS A 195 18.95 -19.99 16.61
N PRO A 196 18.67 -19.85 17.92
CA PRO A 196 19.63 -19.34 18.90
C PRO A 196 20.84 -20.27 19.10
N PHE A 197 20.77 -21.52 18.65
CA PHE A 197 21.83 -22.52 18.82
C PHE A 197 22.78 -22.63 17.62
N CYS A 198 22.27 -22.51 16.39
CA CYS A 198 23.06 -22.68 15.16
C CYS A 198 23.16 -21.42 14.28
N GLY A 199 22.35 -20.40 14.51
CA GLY A 199 22.33 -19.18 13.72
C GLY A 199 21.74 -19.34 12.31
N LEU A 200 21.15 -20.51 11.99
CA LEU A 200 20.45 -20.75 10.72
C LEU A 200 18.97 -20.30 10.83
N PRO A 201 18.33 -19.87 9.72
CA PRO A 201 16.90 -19.57 9.71
C PRO A 201 16.04 -20.80 10.03
N ASP A 202 15.01 -20.65 10.86
CA ASP A 202 14.09 -21.76 11.16
C ASP A 202 13.29 -22.19 9.91
N GLY A 203 13.24 -23.51 9.65
CA GLY A 203 12.40 -24.09 8.58
C GLY A 203 10.89 -23.90 8.83
N PRO A 204 10.02 -24.15 7.83
CA PRO A 204 8.57 -24.00 7.99
C PRO A 204 7.98 -24.90 9.09
N ASP A 205 8.57 -26.07 9.33
CA ASP A 205 8.16 -27.03 10.36
C ASP A 205 8.95 -26.90 11.67
N GLY A 206 9.77 -25.85 11.81
CA GLY A 206 10.85 -25.81 12.79
C GLY A 206 12.03 -26.68 12.35
N HIS A 207 13.25 -26.15 12.49
CA HIS A 207 14.46 -26.91 12.18
C HIS A 207 14.85 -27.75 13.40
N MET A 208 15.05 -29.06 13.21
CA MET A 208 15.68 -29.88 14.24
C MET A 208 17.16 -29.51 14.34
N CYS A 209 17.51 -28.69 15.33
CA CYS A 209 18.86 -28.16 15.47
C CYS A 209 19.84 -29.23 15.98
N PRO A 210 20.89 -29.61 15.22
CA PRO A 210 21.86 -30.60 15.65
C PRO A 210 22.66 -30.17 16.90
N ARG A 211 22.67 -28.86 17.21
CA ARG A 211 23.31 -28.27 18.40
C ARG A 211 22.40 -28.20 19.63
N ALA A 212 21.12 -28.56 19.50
CA ALA A 212 20.17 -28.59 20.62
C ALA A 212 20.13 -29.95 21.34
N ASN A 213 20.95 -30.92 20.92
CA ASN A 213 21.13 -32.23 21.56
C ASN A 213 22.48 -32.33 22.28
#